data_AF-A0A226MCS2-F1
#
_entry.id   AF-A0A226MCS2-F1
#
_cell.length_a   1.000
_cell.length_b   1.000
_cell.length_c   1.000
_cell.angle_alpha   90.00
_cell.angle_beta   90.00
_cell.angle_gamma   90.00
#
_symmetry.space_group_name_H-M   'P 1'
#
loop_
_entity.id
_entity.type
_entity.pdbx_description
1 polymer ?
#
loop_
_entity_poly.entity_id
_entity_poly.type
_entity_poly.pdbx_seq_one_letter_code
_entity_poly.pdbx_strand_id
1 'polypeptide(L)' 'TILLSVISLLNEPNTFSPANVDASVMFRKWRDSKGKDKEYAEIIRLNCHDALQNLLAAD' A
#
# COMPACT_ATOMS: atom_id res chain seq x y z
N THR A 1 -17.57 -13.53 -0.33
CA THR A 1 -16.90 -13.10 0.91
C THR A 1 -15.44 -12.70 0.73
N ILE A 2 -14.68 -13.35 -0.17
CA ILE A 2 -13.25 -13.06 -0.40
C ILE A 2 -12.99 -11.59 -0.77
N LEU A 3 -13.78 -11.02 -1.68
CA LEU A 3 -13.57 -9.65 -2.15
C LEU A 3 -13.66 -8.62 -1.01
N LEU A 4 -14.66 -8.74 -0.14
CA LEU A 4 -14.84 -7.84 1.00
C LEU A 4 -13.68 -7.97 2.00
N SER A 5 -13.18 -9.18 2.25
CA SER A 5 -12.00 -9.38 3.09
C SER A 5 -10.73 -8.76 2.49
N VAL A 6 -10.55 -8.84 1.16
CA VAL A 6 -9.40 -8.21 0.49
C VAL A 6 -9.49 -6.69 0.57
N ILE A 7 -10.69 -6.11 0.36
CA ILE A 7 -10.89 -4.67 0.50
C ILE A 7 -10.57 -4.20 1.93
N SER A 8 -11.05 -4.91 2.95
CA SER A 8 -10.70 -4.59 4.35
C SER A 8 -9.20 -4.64 4.62
N LEU A 9 -8.47 -5.61 4.07
CA LEU A 9 -7.02 -5.71 4.24
C LEU A 9 -6.25 -4.57 3.55
N LEU A 10 -6.77 -4.06 2.43
CA LEU A 10 -6.17 -2.90 1.75
C LEU A 10 -6.42 -1.60 2.52
N ASN A 11 -7.57 -1.48 3.19
CA ASN A 11 -7.90 -0.31 4.01
C ASN A 11 -7.15 -0.31 5.35
N GLU A 12 -7.02 -1.47 5.97
CA GLU A 12 -6.34 -1.67 7.27
C GLU A 12 -5.32 -2.82 7.17
N PRO A 13 -4.07 -2.51 6.78
CA PRO A 13 -3.02 -3.52 6.66
C PRO A 13 -2.73 -4.24 7.98
N ASN A 14 -2.58 -5.57 7.93
CA ASN A 14 -2.16 -6.35 9.10
C ASN A 14 -0.68 -6.08 9.42
N THR A 15 -0.41 -5.48 10.58
CA THR A 15 0.94 -5.17 11.07
C THR A 15 1.43 -6.09 12.19
N PHE A 16 0.57 -6.97 12.70
CA PHE A 16 0.93 -7.95 13.74
C PHE A 16 1.63 -9.17 13.15
N SER A 17 1.11 -9.67 12.02
CA SER A 17 1.71 -10.77 11.25
C SER A 17 1.68 -10.40 9.76
N PRO A 18 2.62 -9.54 9.33
CA PRO A 18 2.59 -9.02 7.97
C PRO A 18 3.10 -10.06 6.96
N ALA A 19 2.50 -10.08 5.77
CA ALA A 19 3.02 -10.86 4.65
C ALA A 19 4.35 -10.29 4.11
N ASN A 20 4.54 -8.98 4.24
CA ASN A 20 5.79 -8.28 3.91
C ASN A 20 6.21 -7.40 5.10
N VAL A 21 7.33 -7.76 5.73
CA VAL A 21 7.85 -7.10 6.94
C VAL A 21 8.31 -5.66 6.64
N ASP A 22 8.99 -5.44 5.52
CA ASP A 22 9.51 -4.12 5.15
C ASP A 22 8.39 -3.13 4.88
N ALA A 23 7.38 -3.55 4.10
CA ALA A 23 6.17 -2.77 3.86
C ALA A 23 5.44 -2.42 5.17
N SER A 24 5.39 -3.37 6.11
CA SER A 24 4.80 -3.16 7.44
C SER A 24 5.58 -2.14 8.28
N VAL A 25 6.91 -2.14 8.21
CA VAL A 25 7.74 -1.13 8.89
C VAL A 25 7.52 0.25 8.27
N MET A 26 7.56 0.38 6.95
CA MET A 26 7.33 1.65 6.24
C MET A 26 5.93 2.22 6.52
N PHE A 27 4.89 1.38 6.47
CA PHE A 27 3.53 1.79 6.79
C PHE A 27 3.40 2.33 8.22
N ARG A 28 4.01 1.65 9.21
CA ARG A 28 3.99 2.11 10.61
C ARG A 28 4.71 3.44 10.78
N LYS A 29 5.88 3.64 10.16
CA LYS A 29 6.60 4.93 10.18
C LYS A 29 5.74 6.05 9.59
N TRP A 30 5.11 5.83 8.43
CA TRP A 30 4.20 6.79 7.82
C TRP A 30 3.02 7.13 8.74
N ARG A 31 2.36 6.11 9.30
CA ARG A 31 1.21 6.27 10.22
C ARG A 31 1.59 7.00 11.50
N ASP A 32 2.63 6.56 12.19
CA ASP A 32 3.03 7.06 13.50
C ASP A 32 3.61 8.48 13.39
N SER A 33 4.22 8.82 12.25
CA SER A 33 4.67 10.18 11.93
C SER A 33 3.55 11.12 11.49
N LYS A 34 2.30 10.63 11.41
CA LYS A 34 1.12 11.36 10.90
C LYS A 34 1.33 11.90 9.47
N GLY A 35 1.94 11.08 8.61
CA GLY A 35 2.18 11.40 7.20
C GLY A 35 3.36 12.35 6.95
N LYS A 36 4.20 12.63 7.95
CA LYS A 36 5.43 13.40 7.76
C LYS A 36 6.49 12.60 7.00
N ASP A 37 6.63 11.32 7.35
CA ASP A 37 7.40 10.37 6.54
C ASP A 37 6.60 10.07 5.28
N LYS A 38 7.19 10.27 4.10
CA LYS A 38 6.51 10.15 2.80
C LYS A 38 6.91 8.90 2.02
N GLU A 39 7.86 8.11 2.52
CA GLU A 39 8.44 6.98 1.78
C GLU A 39 7.37 5.98 1.33
N TYR A 40 6.53 5.56 2.28
CA TYR A 40 5.43 4.62 2.00
C TYR A 40 4.40 5.18 0.99
N ALA A 41 4.01 6.45 1.15
CA ALA A 41 3.01 7.08 0.29
C ALA A 41 3.53 7.26 -1.14
N GLU A 42 4.81 7.58 -1.30
CA GLU A 42 5.42 7.77 -2.61
C GLU A 42 5.53 6.47 -3.40
N ILE A 43 5.87 5.36 -2.73
CA ILE A 43 5.87 4.03 -3.36
C ILE A 43 4.48 3.66 -3.86
N ILE A 44 3.43 3.88 -3.05
CA ILE A 44 2.04 3.64 -3.49
C ILE A 44 1.70 4.52 -4.70
N ARG A 45 2.09 5.79 -4.68
CA ARG A 45 1.83 6.74 -5.78
C ARG A 45 2.48 6.26 -7.08
N LEU A 46 3.74 5.82 -7.02
CA LEU A 46 4.47 5.28 -8.16
C LEU A 46 3.82 4.00 -8.69
N ASN A 47 3.52 3.04 -7.81
CA ASN A 47 2.86 1.80 -8.22
C ASN A 47 1.49 2.03 -8.88
N CYS A 48 0.70 2.98 -8.37
CA CYS A 48 -0.56 3.38 -8.99
C CYS A 48 -0.35 4.01 -10.38
N HIS A 49 0.68 4.86 -10.53
CA HIS A 49 1.02 5.44 -11.82
C HIS A 49 1.42 4.36 -12.84
N ASP A 50 2.28 3.43 -12.45
CA ASP A 50 2.74 2.34 -13.32
C ASP A 50 1.58 1.42 -13.72
N ALA A 51 0.68 1.11 -12.78
CA ALA A 51 -0.53 0.35 -13.06
C ALA A 51 -1.43 1.05 -14.10
N LEU A 52 -1.54 2.38 -14.04
CA LEU A 52 -2.28 3.16 -15.05
C LEU A 52 -1.58 3.12 -16.42
N GLN A 53 -0.25 3.21 -16.46
CA GLN A 53 0.49 3.12 -17.73
C GLN A 53 0.33 1.74 -18.38
N ASN A 54 0.35 0.67 -17.58
CA ASN A 54 0.11 -0.69 -18.09
C ASN A 54 -1.28 -0.86 -18.70
N LEU A 55 -2.28 -0.17 -18.13
CA LEU A 55 -3.63 -0.17 -18.69
C LEU A 55 -3.67 0.55 -20.05
N LEU A 56 -3.00 1.70 -20.16
CA LEU A 56 -2.94 2.48 -21.40
C LEU A 56 -2.11 1.81 -22.50
N ALA A 57 -1.13 0.99 -22.13
CA ALA A 57 -0.28 0.25 -23.06
C ALA A 57 -0.90 -1.08 -23.54
N ALA A 58 -2.05 -1.48 -23.00
CA ALA A 58 -2.73 -2.72 -23.32
C ALA A 58 -3.80 -2.61 -24.42
N ASP A 59 -4.03 -1.39 -24.94
CA ASP A 59 -4.90 -1.07 -26.09
C ASP A 59 -4.09 -0.89 -27.39
#